data_AF-A0A962RHT2-F1
#
_entry.id   AF-A0A962RHT2-F1
#
_cell.length_a   1.000
_cell.length_b   1.000
_cell.length_c   1.000
_cell.angle_alpha   90.00
_cell.angle_beta   90.00
_cell.angle_gamma   90.00
#
_symmetry.space_group_name_H-M   'P 1'
#
loop_
_entity.id
_entity.type
_entity.pdbx_description
1 polymer ?
#
loop_
_entity_poly.entity_id
_entity_poly.type
_entity_poly.pdbx_seq_one_letter_code
_entity_poly.pdbx_strand_id
1 'polypeptide(L)'
;LVDIGQDFSDYRKSMEAFFNYIVSTGLKTRIAFKDYYAATELPGTLPDVVQIFDPVNARNNVASQYTENNRTLIVEAAQDALDALNEAHTAATKGHAVEMWRMVLGSSFRG
;
A
#
# COMPACT_ATOMS: atom_id res chain seq x y z
N LEU A 1 1.61 9.04 4.33
CA LEU A 1 0.30 8.82 4.99
C LEU A 1 0.26 9.51 6.35
N VAL A 2 1.17 9.22 7.27
CA VAL A 2 1.29 9.96 8.54
C VAL A 2 1.52 11.46 8.29
N ASP A 3 2.39 11.81 7.35
CA ASP A 3 2.69 13.21 7.00
C ASP A 3 1.48 14.01 6.50
N ILE A 4 0.43 13.33 6.03
CA ILE A 4 -0.83 13.95 5.58
C ILE A 4 -1.96 13.79 6.61
N GLY A 5 -1.63 13.40 7.85
CA GLY A 5 -2.57 13.32 8.97
C GLY A 5 -3.37 12.03 9.08
N GLN A 6 -2.98 10.95 8.40
CA GLN A 6 -3.60 9.64 8.61
C GLN A 6 -3.33 9.15 10.04
N ASP A 7 -4.39 8.86 10.79
CA ASP A 7 -4.31 8.21 12.10
C ASP A 7 -4.11 6.70 11.92
N PHE A 8 -3.11 6.16 12.61
CA PHE A 8 -2.75 4.74 12.59
C PHE A 8 -3.18 3.97 13.84
N SER A 9 -3.92 4.60 14.75
CA SER A 9 -4.43 3.95 15.97
C SER A 9 -5.60 2.99 15.70
N ASP A 10 -6.37 3.22 14.62
CA ASP A 10 -7.40 2.31 14.11
C ASP A 10 -6.82 1.47 12.98
N TYR A 11 -6.51 0.20 13.25
CA TYR A 11 -5.87 -0.69 12.28
C TYR A 11 -6.72 -0.95 11.04
N ARG A 12 -8.05 -0.95 11.13
CA ARG A 12 -8.91 -1.10 9.95
C ARG A 12 -8.77 0.13 9.05
N LYS A 13 -8.93 1.35 9.58
CA LYS A 13 -8.73 2.58 8.79
C LYS A 13 -7.33 2.68 8.22
N SER A 14 -6.34 2.23 8.98
CA SER A 14 -4.94 2.21 8.56
C SER A 14 -4.72 1.29 7.36
N MET A 15 -5.29 0.09 7.40
CA MET A 15 -5.22 -0.87 6.31
C MET A 15 -5.97 -0.37 5.07
N GLU A 16 -7.17 0.20 5.24
CA GLU A 16 -7.92 0.86 4.16
C GLU A 16 -7.08 1.97 3.52
N ALA A 17 -6.47 2.85 4.31
CA ALA A 17 -5.64 3.94 3.80
C ALA A 17 -4.40 3.42 3.04
N PHE A 18 -3.78 2.33 3.52
CA PHE A 18 -2.67 1.69 2.84
C PHE A 18 -3.06 1.07 1.50
N PHE A 19 -4.13 0.25 1.46
CA PHE A 19 -4.59 -0.36 0.21
C PHE A 19 -5.11 0.71 -0.77
N ASN A 20 -5.84 1.70 -0.28
CA ASN A 20 -6.30 2.83 -1.11
C ASN A 20 -5.12 3.63 -1.68
N TYR A 21 -4.02 3.81 -0.94
CA TYR A 21 -2.81 4.43 -1.50
C TYR A 21 -2.26 3.64 -2.68
N ILE A 22 -2.16 2.31 -2.55
CA ILE A 22 -1.69 1.42 -3.63
C ILE A 22 -2.60 1.55 -4.85
N VAL A 23 -3.92 1.43 -4.66
CA VAL A 23 -4.92 1.48 -5.73
C VAL A 23 -4.92 2.83 -6.43
N SER A 24 -5.06 3.93 -5.67
CA SER A 24 -5.21 5.27 -6.23
C SER A 24 -3.97 5.77 -6.98
N THR A 25 -2.77 5.35 -6.55
CA THR A 25 -1.51 5.73 -7.20
C THR A 25 -1.05 4.72 -8.25
N GLY A 26 -1.60 3.49 -8.21
CA GLY A 26 -1.06 2.33 -8.91
C GLY A 26 0.41 2.06 -8.58
N LEU A 27 0.95 2.51 -7.44
CA LEU A 27 2.39 2.49 -7.13
C LEU A 27 3.28 3.22 -8.16
N LYS A 28 2.70 4.12 -8.96
CA LYS A 28 3.46 4.95 -9.92
C LYS A 28 3.94 6.27 -9.31
N THR A 29 3.41 6.63 -8.15
CA THR A 29 3.87 7.80 -7.39
C THR A 29 5.20 7.49 -6.72
N ARG A 30 6.22 8.31 -6.98
CA ARG A 30 7.54 8.18 -6.34
C ARG A 30 7.44 8.38 -4.83
N ILE A 31 8.02 7.45 -4.08
CA ILE A 31 8.19 7.53 -2.62
C ILE A 31 9.67 7.79 -2.32
N ALA A 32 9.95 8.84 -1.57
CA ALA A 32 11.28 9.17 -1.08
C ALA A 32 11.18 9.93 0.24
N PHE A 33 12.24 9.82 1.04
CA PHE A 33 12.35 10.42 2.36
C PHE A 33 13.43 11.50 2.35
N LYS A 34 13.36 12.46 3.27
CA LYS A 34 14.28 13.63 3.31
C LYS A 34 15.18 13.64 4.54
N ASP A 35 15.20 12.53 5.26
CA ASP A 35 15.84 12.38 6.56
C ASP A 35 17.36 12.44 6.46
N TYR A 36 17.94 11.83 5.41
CA TYR A 36 19.40 11.73 5.23
C TYR A 36 19.91 12.34 3.92
N TYR A 37 19.04 12.80 3.03
CA TYR A 37 19.42 13.52 1.81
C TYR A 37 18.33 14.48 1.34
N ALA A 38 18.71 15.51 0.59
CA ALA A 38 17.77 16.45 0.00
C ALA A 38 17.11 15.85 -1.25
N ALA A 39 15.85 16.24 -1.54
CA ALA A 39 15.14 15.76 -2.73
C ALA A 39 15.85 16.09 -4.05
N THR A 40 16.74 17.08 -4.06
CA THR A 40 17.61 17.43 -5.20
C THR A 40 18.67 16.39 -5.51
N GLU A 41 18.95 15.47 -4.58
CA GLU A 41 19.93 14.39 -4.75
C GLU A 41 19.31 13.13 -5.39
N LEU A 42 17.98 13.07 -5.48
CA LEU A 42 17.29 11.99 -6.16
C LEU A 42 17.61 12.02 -7.66
N PRO A 43 17.80 10.84 -8.30
CA PRO A 43 17.93 10.78 -9.74
C PRO A 43 16.66 11.32 -10.42
N GLY A 44 16.83 11.78 -11.67
CA GLY A 44 15.73 12.22 -12.53
C GLY A 44 14.77 11.08 -12.88
N THR A 45 14.24 11.08 -14.10
CA THR A 45 13.34 10.00 -14.54
C THR A 45 14.11 8.68 -14.65
N LEU A 46 13.69 7.67 -13.87
CA LEU A 46 14.20 6.29 -13.96
C LEU A 46 13.21 5.43 -14.76
N PRO A 47 13.69 4.36 -15.44
CA PRO A 47 12.84 3.43 -16.18
C PRO A 47 12.02 2.49 -15.27
N ASP A 48 12.35 2.43 -13.98
CA ASP A 48 11.69 1.52 -13.03
C ASP A 48 10.20 1.86 -12.87
N VAL A 49 9.36 0.82 -12.91
CA VAL A 49 7.90 0.94 -12.86
C VAL A 49 7.37 1.32 -11.47
N VAL A 50 8.14 1.05 -10.42
CA VAL A 50 7.87 1.42 -9.03
C VAL A 50 9.13 2.08 -8.48
N GLN A 51 8.95 3.26 -7.86
CA GLN A 51 10.06 4.07 -7.37
C GLN A 51 9.88 4.32 -5.87
N ILE A 52 10.59 3.53 -5.07
CA ILE A 52 10.66 3.67 -3.61
C ILE A 52 12.13 3.79 -3.26
N PHE A 53 12.58 4.97 -2.87
CA PHE A 53 13.98 5.22 -2.58
C PHE A 53 14.31 4.91 -1.11
N ASP A 54 15.42 4.21 -0.91
CA ASP A 54 16.05 3.99 0.38
C ASP A 54 16.28 5.34 1.08
N PRO A 55 15.83 5.53 2.33
CA PRO A 55 15.96 6.80 3.04
C PRO A 55 17.41 7.23 3.29
N VAL A 56 18.39 6.33 3.17
CA VAL A 56 19.82 6.61 3.43
C VAL A 56 20.60 6.79 2.13
N ASN A 57 20.23 6.11 1.05
CA ASN A 57 20.94 6.15 -0.23
C ASN A 57 20.01 6.59 -1.37
N ALA A 58 20.10 7.87 -1.76
CA ALA A 58 19.28 8.48 -2.81
C ALA A 58 19.36 7.81 -4.19
N ARG A 59 20.36 6.95 -4.43
CA ARG A 59 20.51 6.19 -5.68
C ARG A 59 19.95 4.78 -5.62
N ASN A 60 19.55 4.30 -4.44
CA ASN A 60 19.03 2.96 -4.24
C ASN A 60 17.49 2.96 -4.30
N ASN A 61 16.93 2.57 -5.44
CA ASN A 61 15.50 2.25 -5.53
C ASN A 61 15.28 0.82 -5.02
N VAL A 62 14.69 0.66 -3.83
CA VAL A 62 14.45 -0.66 -3.21
C VAL A 62 13.43 -1.50 -3.98
N ALA A 63 12.65 -0.87 -4.85
CA ALA A 63 11.67 -1.52 -5.70
C ALA A 63 12.15 -1.76 -7.15
N SER A 64 13.46 -1.57 -7.43
CA SER A 64 14.03 -1.68 -8.78
C SER A 64 13.84 -3.03 -9.47
N GLN A 65 13.62 -4.11 -8.72
CA GLN A 65 13.38 -5.45 -9.27
C GLN A 65 11.91 -5.72 -9.63
N TYR A 66 10.98 -4.84 -9.27
CA TYR A 66 9.58 -5.02 -9.62
C TYR A 66 9.37 -4.76 -11.11
N THR A 67 8.67 -5.69 -11.75
CA THR A 67 8.21 -5.54 -13.14
C THR A 67 6.81 -4.93 -13.18
N GLU A 68 6.38 -4.46 -14.35
CA GLU A 68 4.99 -3.98 -14.55
C GLU A 68 3.97 -5.05 -14.18
N ASN A 69 4.26 -6.32 -14.47
CA ASN A 69 3.41 -7.43 -14.09
C ASN A 69 3.30 -7.59 -12.56
N ASN A 70 4.43 -7.48 -11.83
CA ASN A 70 4.39 -7.52 -10.37
C ASN A 70 3.60 -6.33 -9.80
N ARG A 71 3.81 -5.13 -10.34
CA ARG A 71 3.08 -3.92 -9.93
C ARG A 71 1.57 -4.11 -10.10
N THR A 72 1.13 -4.58 -11.25
CA THR A 72 -0.30 -4.79 -11.54
C THR A 72 -0.91 -5.84 -10.60
N LEU A 73 -0.24 -6.97 -10.36
CA LEU A 73 -0.73 -7.99 -9.41
C LEU A 73 -0.87 -7.45 -7.98
N ILE A 74 0.03 -6.57 -7.53
CA ILE A 74 -0.07 -5.92 -6.21
C ILE A 74 -1.25 -4.96 -6.16
N VAL A 75 -1.47 -4.18 -7.23
CA VAL A 75 -2.59 -3.23 -7.31
C VAL A 75 -3.92 -3.97 -7.32
N GLU A 76 -4.02 -5.07 -8.07
CA GLU A 76 -5.21 -5.94 -8.08
C GLU A 76 -5.48 -6.54 -6.70
N ALA A 77 -4.47 -7.14 -6.06
CA ALA A 77 -4.62 -7.69 -4.71
C ALA A 77 -4.99 -6.63 -3.66
N ALA A 78 -4.48 -5.40 -3.80
CA ALA A 78 -4.84 -4.29 -2.92
C ALA A 78 -6.29 -3.81 -3.16
N GLN A 79 -6.77 -3.85 -4.40
CA GLN A 79 -8.17 -3.55 -4.73
C GLN A 79 -9.10 -4.58 -4.08
N ASP A 80 -8.83 -5.87 -4.26
CA ASP A 80 -9.62 -6.95 -3.65
C ASP A 80 -9.65 -6.83 -2.11
N ALA A 81 -8.51 -6.51 -1.50
CA ALA A 81 -8.42 -6.32 -0.05
C ALA A 81 -9.21 -5.09 0.42
N LEU A 82 -9.16 -3.97 -0.32
CA LEU A 82 -9.91 -2.76 0.01
C LEU A 82 -11.42 -3.00 -0.08
N ASP A 83 -11.88 -3.68 -1.12
CA ASP A 83 -13.29 -4.02 -1.31
C ASP A 83 -13.78 -4.94 -0.20
N ALA A 84 -13.00 -5.97 0.16
CA ALA A 84 -13.32 -6.84 1.29
C ALA A 84 -13.42 -6.08 2.62
N LEU A 85 -12.53 -5.11 2.90
CA LEU A 85 -12.62 -4.30 4.12
C LEU A 85 -13.87 -3.43 4.16
N ASN A 86 -14.24 -2.81 3.03
CA ASN A 86 -15.47 -2.02 2.91
C ASN A 86 -16.73 -2.88 3.09
N GLU A 87 -16.75 -4.08 2.50
CA GLU A 87 -17.85 -5.04 2.67
C GLU A 87 -17.93 -5.54 4.11
N ALA A 88 -16.80 -5.89 4.74
CA ALA A 88 -16.75 -6.28 6.15
C ALA A 88 -17.33 -5.20 7.08
N HIS A 89 -17.09 -3.92 6.78
CA HIS A 89 -17.58 -2.81 7.56
C HIS A 89 -19.11 -2.64 7.50
N THR A 90 -19.71 -2.97 6.35
CA THR A 90 -21.16 -2.82 6.10
C THR A 90 -21.93 -4.14 6.24
N ALA A 91 -21.24 -5.24 6.52
CA ALA A 91 -21.80 -6.57 6.66
C ALA A 91 -22.93 -6.65 7.69
N ALA A 92 -24.05 -7.24 7.30
CA ALA A 92 -25.23 -7.42 8.17
C ALA A 92 -25.03 -8.44 9.30
N THR A 93 -24.02 -9.31 9.19
CA THR A 93 -23.75 -10.36 10.19
C THR A 93 -22.26 -10.44 10.52
N LYS A 94 -21.94 -10.83 11.77
CA LYS A 94 -20.56 -11.10 12.18
C LYS A 94 -19.91 -12.18 11.32
N GLY A 95 -20.65 -13.23 10.95
CA GLY A 95 -20.13 -14.32 10.13
C GLY A 95 -19.61 -13.82 8.78
N HIS A 96 -20.42 -13.01 8.09
CA HIS A 96 -20.05 -12.43 6.81
C HIS A 96 -18.87 -11.44 6.94
N ALA A 97 -18.85 -10.62 7.98
CA ALA A 97 -17.70 -9.74 8.24
C ALA A 97 -16.39 -10.55 8.42
N VAL A 98 -16.44 -11.68 9.14
CA VAL A 98 -15.27 -12.55 9.32
C VAL A 98 -14.83 -13.20 8.00
N GLU A 99 -15.76 -13.58 7.14
CA GLU A 99 -15.45 -14.10 5.80
C GLU A 99 -14.70 -13.06 4.96
N MET A 100 -15.14 -11.81 4.97
CA MET A 100 -14.45 -10.72 4.27
C MET A 100 -13.06 -10.45 4.84
N TRP A 101 -12.89 -10.44 6.17
CA TRP A 101 -11.56 -10.33 6.77
C TRP A 101 -10.61 -11.49 6.41
N ARG A 102 -11.13 -12.69 6.12
CA ARG A 102 -10.31 -13.82 5.65
C ARG A 102 -9.80 -13.65 4.23
N MET A 103 -10.45 -12.83 3.39
CA MET A 103 -9.89 -12.47 2.08
C MET A 103 -8.57 -11.69 2.24
N VAL A 104 -8.46 -10.90 3.32
CA VAL A 104 -7.28 -10.08 3.60
C VAL A 104 -6.23 -10.82 4.43
N LEU A 105 -6.65 -11.52 5.47
CA LEU A 105 -5.76 -12.09 6.51
C LEU A 105 -5.63 -13.63 6.45
N GLY A 106 -6.35 -14.27 5.52
CA GLY A 106 -6.37 -15.72 5.37
C GLY A 106 -7.28 -16.44 6.37
N SER A 107 -7.42 -17.75 6.15
CA SER A 107 -8.39 -18.62 6.84
C SER A 107 -8.18 -18.77 8.35
N SER A 108 -7.01 -18.39 8.88
CA SER A 108 -6.71 -18.38 10.32
C SER A 108 -7.45 -17.29 11.08
N PHE A 109 -7.97 -16.25 10.41
CA PHE A 109 -8.75 -15.20 11.06
C PHE A 109 -10.10 -15.72 11.57
N ARG A 110 -10.43 -15.43 12.85
CA ARG A 110 -11.63 -15.95 13.53
C ARG A 110 -12.62 -14.86 13.97
N GLY A 111 -12.23 -13.58 13.97
CA GLY A 111 -13.06 -12.43 14.34
C GLY A 111 -13.31 -12.25 15.83
#